data_AF-A0A9W8II22-F1
#
_entry.id   AF-A0A9W8II22-F1
#
_cell.length_a   1.000
_cell.length_b   1.000
_cell.length_c   1.000
_cell.angle_alpha   90.00
_cell.angle_beta   90.00
_cell.angle_gamma   90.00
#
_symmetry.space_group_name_H-M   'P 1'
#
loop_
_entity.id
_entity.type
_entity.pdbx_description
1 polymer ?
#
loop_
_entity_poly.entity_id
_entity_poly.type
_entity_poly.pdbx_seq_one_letter_code
_entity_poly.pdbx_strand_id
1 'polypeptide(L)'
;MVPAEATPTTAVSRVREVIFLGSGTSACIPVVPCITSNYEKCKACKISLTPEGSKNRRRNTSLLVRIDHADGRERNIVIDCGKTFLESATEVFVKHDVKSIDAVLLTHGHADAMFGLDDLRQWTSSFGVRRFRPQRAIFTDISHHMVHSELELQAKNILVEEGLVADPAFDGMVVTLV
;
A
#
# COMPACT_ATOMS: atom_id res chain seq x y z
N MET A 1 3.16 38.78 37.54
CA MET A 1 3.43 37.36 37.29
C MET A 1 2.99 37.04 35.87
N VAL A 2 3.94 36.88 34.96
CA VAL A 2 3.66 36.46 33.57
C VAL A 2 3.42 34.95 33.61
N PRO A 3 2.35 34.42 32.99
CA PRO A 3 2.13 32.98 32.97
C PRO A 3 3.26 32.32 32.20
N ALA A 4 3.81 31.23 32.75
CA ALA A 4 4.86 30.46 32.10
C ALA A 4 4.34 29.96 30.75
N GLU A 5 5.00 30.36 29.66
CA GLU A 5 4.81 29.74 28.36
C GLU A 5 5.11 28.24 28.51
N ALA A 6 4.10 27.41 28.25
CA ALA A 6 4.29 25.98 28.15
C ALA A 6 5.31 25.71 27.04
N THR A 7 6.42 25.07 27.40
CA THR A 7 7.45 24.64 26.45
C THR A 7 6.77 23.84 25.34
N PRO A 8 6.90 24.22 24.05
CA PRO A 8 6.27 23.47 22.98
C PRO A 8 6.91 22.09 22.96
N THR A 9 6.17 21.07 23.40
CA THR A 9 6.51 19.68 23.12
C THR A 9 6.58 19.58 21.60
N THR A 10 7.79 19.45 21.05
CA THR A 10 8.00 19.23 19.62
C THR A 10 7.44 17.85 19.30
N ALA A 11 6.13 17.79 19.03
CA ALA A 11 5.47 16.58 18.62
C ALA A 11 6.17 16.06 17.35
N VAL A 12 6.52 14.78 17.34
CA VAL A 12 7.20 14.13 16.22
C VAL A 12 6.18 13.30 15.47
N SER A 13 6.20 13.38 14.14
CA SER A 13 5.36 12.54 13.29
C SER A 13 5.79 11.08 13.41
N ARG A 14 4.84 10.16 13.57
CA ARG A 14 5.10 8.72 13.67
C ARG A 14 4.17 7.94 12.75
N VAL A 15 4.70 6.89 12.13
CA VAL A 15 3.86 5.91 11.43
C VAL A 15 3.14 5.07 12.49
N ARG A 16 1.81 5.10 12.50
CA ARG A 16 0.97 4.33 13.43
C ARG A 16 0.70 2.92 12.91
N GLU A 17 0.36 2.81 11.64
CA GLU A 17 0.05 1.53 11.01
C GLU A 17 0.27 1.57 9.49
N VAL A 18 0.52 0.40 8.95
CA VAL A 18 0.66 0.13 7.52
C VAL A 18 -0.42 -0.87 7.13
N ILE A 19 -1.17 -0.56 6.07
CA ILE A 19 -2.24 -1.42 5.53
C ILE A 19 -1.85 -1.83 4.11
N PHE A 20 -1.85 -3.12 3.83
CA PHE A 20 -1.54 -3.65 2.50
C PHE A 20 -2.74 -3.46 1.57
N LEU A 21 -2.65 -2.54 0.62
CA LEU A 21 -3.69 -2.34 -0.41
C LEU A 21 -3.60 -3.40 -1.51
N GLY A 22 -2.39 -3.89 -1.77
CA GLY A 22 -2.12 -5.04 -2.60
C GLY A 22 -0.75 -5.62 -2.29
N SER A 23 -0.60 -6.91 -2.56
CA SER A 23 0.61 -7.68 -2.23
C SER A 23 0.99 -8.68 -3.33
N GLY A 24 0.44 -8.50 -4.53
CA GLY A 24 0.70 -9.32 -5.71
C GLY A 24 1.71 -8.68 -6.65
N THR A 25 2.19 -9.48 -7.59
CA THR A 25 3.13 -9.01 -8.63
C THR A 25 2.47 -8.03 -9.60
N SER A 26 3.23 -7.56 -10.59
CA SER A 26 2.71 -6.73 -11.68
C SER A 26 1.52 -7.37 -12.42
N ALA A 27 1.42 -8.71 -12.42
CA ALA A 27 0.34 -9.43 -13.08
C ALA A 27 -0.88 -9.70 -12.17
N CYS A 28 -0.80 -9.40 -10.87
CA CYS A 28 -1.80 -9.76 -9.85
C CYS A 28 -1.96 -11.29 -9.68
N ILE A 29 -2.79 -11.72 -8.74
CA ILE A 29 -3.29 -13.09 -8.62
C ILE A 29 -4.82 -13.03 -8.49
N PRO A 30 -5.58 -13.77 -9.32
CA PRO A 30 -5.12 -14.68 -10.36
C PRO A 30 -4.62 -13.93 -11.61
N VAL A 31 -3.77 -14.60 -12.40
CA VAL A 31 -3.46 -14.17 -13.77
C VAL A 31 -4.42 -14.85 -14.74
N VAL A 32 -4.95 -14.08 -15.70
CA VAL A 32 -6.02 -14.53 -16.62
C VAL A 32 -5.71 -15.88 -17.29
N PRO A 33 -4.53 -16.10 -17.90
CA PRO A 33 -4.26 -17.38 -18.57
C PRO A 33 -4.29 -18.58 -17.62
N CYS A 34 -3.95 -18.42 -16.34
CA CYS A 34 -3.98 -19.53 -15.37
C CYS A 34 -5.40 -19.98 -15.01
N ILE A 35 -6.42 -19.14 -15.24
CA ILE A 35 -7.81 -19.44 -14.90
C ILE A 35 -8.71 -19.64 -16.12
N THR A 36 -8.29 -19.18 -17.30
CA THR A 36 -9.05 -19.35 -18.56
C THR A 36 -8.55 -20.49 -19.44
N SER A 37 -7.31 -20.94 -19.26
CA SER A 37 -6.77 -22.08 -20.00
C SER A 37 -6.90 -23.38 -19.20
N ASN A 38 -6.65 -24.52 -19.84
CA ASN A 38 -6.51 -25.84 -19.18
C ASN A 38 -5.18 -25.95 -18.39
N TYR A 39 -4.60 -24.84 -17.95
CA TYR A 39 -3.37 -24.83 -17.18
C TYR A 39 -3.63 -25.28 -15.74
N GLU A 40 -3.53 -26.58 -15.51
CA GLU A 40 -3.94 -27.13 -14.22
C GLU A 40 -2.93 -26.94 -13.08
N LYS A 41 -1.70 -26.56 -13.41
CA LYS A 41 -0.58 -26.55 -12.45
C LYS A 41 -0.62 -25.37 -11.47
N CYS A 42 -1.30 -24.27 -11.80
CA CYS A 42 -1.33 -23.10 -10.91
C CYS A 42 -2.38 -23.23 -9.80
N LYS A 43 -2.01 -23.87 -8.69
CA LYS A 43 -2.89 -23.99 -7.51
C LYS A 43 -3.27 -22.63 -6.91
N ALA A 44 -2.33 -21.68 -6.87
CA ALA A 44 -2.53 -20.36 -6.27
C ALA A 44 -3.62 -19.54 -6.99
N CYS A 45 -3.59 -19.47 -8.33
CA CYS A 45 -4.62 -18.78 -9.10
C CYS A 45 -5.99 -19.46 -8.95
N LYS A 46 -6.04 -20.80 -8.95
CA LYS A 46 -7.29 -21.54 -8.80
C LYS A 46 -7.93 -21.31 -7.42
N ILE A 47 -7.14 -21.46 -6.35
CA ILE A 47 -7.66 -21.29 -4.98
C ILE A 47 -8.01 -19.83 -4.68
N SER A 48 -7.37 -18.85 -5.33
CA SER A 48 -7.70 -17.42 -5.18
C SER A 48 -9.14 -17.06 -5.56
N LEU A 49 -9.81 -17.92 -6.32
CA LEU A 49 -11.20 -17.74 -6.74
C LEU A 49 -12.22 -18.35 -5.76
N THR A 50 -11.77 -19.07 -4.73
CA THR A 50 -12.66 -19.67 -3.72
C THR A 50 -12.70 -18.82 -2.46
N PRO A 51 -13.79 -18.87 -1.66
CA PRO A 51 -13.87 -18.16 -0.39
C PRO A 51 -12.73 -18.52 0.58
N GLU A 52 -12.37 -19.80 0.65
CA GLU A 52 -11.35 -20.33 1.56
C GLU A 52 -9.95 -19.86 1.16
N GLY A 53 -9.72 -19.65 -0.15
CA GLY A 53 -8.46 -19.15 -0.70
C GLY A 53 -8.46 -17.67 -1.01
N SER A 54 -9.45 -16.89 -0.57
CA SER A 54 -9.57 -15.45 -0.85
C SER A 54 -8.31 -14.65 -0.51
N LYS A 55 -7.55 -15.05 0.52
CA LYS A 55 -6.23 -14.48 0.85
C LYS A 55 -5.16 -14.67 -0.22
N ASN A 56 -5.35 -15.57 -1.19
CA ASN A 56 -4.46 -15.74 -2.35
C ASN A 56 -4.87 -14.86 -3.54
N ARG A 57 -5.99 -14.13 -3.46
CA ARG A 57 -6.32 -13.09 -4.43
C ARG A 57 -5.50 -11.84 -4.10
N ARG A 58 -4.62 -11.44 -5.02
CA ARG A 58 -3.60 -10.41 -4.78
C ARG A 58 -3.66 -9.32 -5.84
N ARG A 59 -3.88 -8.08 -5.41
CA ARG A 59 -3.84 -6.85 -6.19
C ARG A 59 -2.39 -6.39 -6.40
N ASN A 60 -2.15 -5.39 -7.23
CA ASN A 60 -0.79 -4.85 -7.38
C ASN A 60 -0.26 -4.31 -6.06
N THR A 61 1.02 -4.54 -5.80
CA THR A 61 1.73 -4.06 -4.61
C THR A 61 1.41 -2.58 -4.35
N SER A 62 0.87 -2.31 -3.17
CA SER A 62 0.53 -0.95 -2.75
C SER A 62 0.29 -0.95 -1.24
N LEU A 63 0.60 0.18 -0.58
CA LEU A 63 0.41 0.37 0.85
C LEU A 63 -0.39 1.63 1.15
N LEU A 64 -1.13 1.61 2.24
CA LEU A 64 -1.60 2.82 2.93
C LEU A 64 -0.86 2.95 4.25
N VAL A 65 -0.15 4.05 4.41
CA VAL A 65 0.58 4.40 5.62
C VAL A 65 -0.20 5.46 6.38
N ARG A 66 -0.56 5.15 7.63
CA ARG A 66 -1.28 6.07 8.52
C ARG A 66 -0.30 6.67 9.52
N ILE A 67 -0.25 7.98 9.55
CA ILE A 67 0.72 8.76 10.32
C ILE A 67 -0.02 9.62 11.32
N ASP A 68 0.37 9.51 12.59
CA ASP A 68 0.05 10.53 13.59
C ASP A 68 1.04 11.68 13.37
N HIS A 69 0.60 12.76 12.73
CA HIS A 69 1.49 13.86 12.36
C HIS A 69 1.74 14.79 13.56
N ALA A 70 2.91 15.44 13.57
CA ALA A 70 3.34 16.41 14.58
C ALA A 70 2.34 17.53 14.88
N ASP A 71 1.47 17.87 13.94
CA ASP A 71 0.43 18.90 14.11
C ASP A 71 -0.89 18.37 14.71
N GLY A 72 -0.88 17.13 15.24
CA GLY A 72 -2.02 16.49 15.89
C GLY A 72 -3.07 15.93 14.94
N ARG A 73 -2.85 15.98 13.62
CA ARG A 73 -3.80 15.48 12.62
C ARG A 73 -3.30 14.17 12.01
N GLU A 74 -4.21 13.22 11.79
CA GLU A 74 -3.90 12.03 11.00
C GLU A 74 -3.54 12.41 9.55
N ARG A 75 -2.60 11.67 8.96
CA ARG A 75 -2.27 11.71 7.53
C ARG A 75 -2.29 10.30 6.95
N ASN A 76 -2.83 10.19 5.75
CA ASN A 76 -2.93 8.97 4.98
C ASN A 76 -2.06 9.10 3.72
N ILE A 77 -1.00 8.32 3.63
CA ILE A 77 -0.09 8.29 2.47
C ILE A 77 -0.28 6.97 1.73
N VAL A 78 -0.65 7.03 0.46
CA VAL A 78 -0.68 5.85 -0.41
C VAL A 78 0.70 5.69 -1.05
N ILE A 79 1.26 4.48 -0.98
CA ILE A 79 2.46 4.09 -1.73
C ILE A 79 2.00 3.24 -2.90
N ASP A 80 2.32 3.71 -4.10
CA ASP A 80 1.90 3.18 -5.39
C ASP A 80 0.38 3.16 -5.62
N CYS A 81 -0.02 3.59 -6.81
CA CYS A 81 -1.39 3.66 -7.29
C CYS A 81 -1.50 2.89 -8.61
N GLY A 82 -1.38 1.56 -8.51
CA GLY A 82 -1.46 0.65 -9.65
C GLY A 82 -2.86 0.50 -10.24
N LYS A 83 -2.97 -0.22 -11.36
CA LYS A 83 -4.25 -0.52 -12.05
C LYS A 83 -5.34 -1.18 -11.19
N THR A 84 -5.00 -1.75 -10.03
CA THR A 84 -5.97 -2.33 -9.08
C THR A 84 -6.38 -1.39 -7.95
N PHE A 85 -5.94 -0.12 -7.97
CA PHE A 85 -6.18 0.83 -6.88
C PHE A 85 -7.67 1.03 -6.57
N LEU A 86 -8.54 1.21 -7.58
CA LEU A 86 -9.98 1.35 -7.36
C LEU A 86 -10.56 0.18 -6.55
N GLU A 87 -10.11 -1.04 -6.88
CA GLU A 87 -10.56 -2.25 -6.22
C GLU A 87 -10.05 -2.31 -4.77
N SER A 88 -8.77 -1.99 -4.56
CA SER A 88 -8.19 -1.87 -3.21
C SER A 88 -8.92 -0.84 -2.37
N ALA A 89 -9.22 0.34 -2.94
CA ALA A 89 -9.88 1.43 -2.24
C ALA A 89 -11.31 1.06 -1.83
N THR A 90 -12.09 0.48 -2.75
CA THR A 90 -13.50 0.12 -2.45
C THR A 90 -13.63 -0.97 -1.38
N GLU A 91 -12.64 -1.85 -1.24
CA GLU A 91 -12.63 -2.88 -0.20
C GLU A 91 -11.95 -2.41 1.10
N VAL A 92 -10.70 -1.98 1.01
CA VAL A 92 -9.83 -1.73 2.16
C VAL A 92 -10.19 -0.41 2.84
N PHE A 93 -10.45 0.66 2.09
CA PHE A 93 -10.73 1.96 2.72
C PHE A 93 -12.06 1.99 3.44
N VAL A 94 -13.07 1.27 2.92
CA VAL A 94 -14.35 1.10 3.59
C VAL A 94 -14.16 0.33 4.89
N LYS A 95 -13.43 -0.78 4.85
CA LYS A 95 -13.15 -1.62 6.03
C LYS A 95 -12.38 -0.89 7.14
N HIS A 96 -11.49 0.02 6.76
CA HIS A 96 -10.58 0.72 7.69
C HIS A 96 -10.93 2.20 7.92
N ASP A 97 -12.12 2.64 7.51
CA ASP A 97 -12.62 4.01 7.68
C ASP A 97 -11.68 5.10 7.15
N VAL A 98 -11.07 4.86 5.98
CA VAL A 98 -10.13 5.80 5.36
C VAL A 98 -10.91 6.88 4.62
N LYS A 99 -10.86 8.09 5.16
CA LYS A 99 -11.68 9.24 4.71
C LYS A 99 -10.92 10.29 3.92
N SER A 100 -9.60 10.18 3.85
CA SER A 100 -8.75 11.10 3.11
C SER A 100 -7.52 10.38 2.61
N ILE A 101 -7.00 10.85 1.49
CA ILE A 101 -5.62 10.62 1.06
C ILE A 101 -4.96 12.00 1.14
N ASP A 102 -3.80 12.08 1.77
CA ASP A 102 -3.06 13.34 1.92
C ASP A 102 -1.89 13.41 0.94
N ALA A 103 -1.30 12.27 0.61
CA ALA A 103 -0.24 12.17 -0.39
C ALA A 103 -0.27 10.80 -1.09
N VAL A 104 0.28 10.78 -2.30
CA VAL A 104 0.59 9.56 -3.04
C VAL A 104 2.08 9.59 -3.35
N LEU A 105 2.79 8.54 -2.96
CA LEU A 105 4.20 8.31 -3.27
C LEU A 105 4.27 7.22 -4.34
N LEU A 106 4.85 7.53 -5.50
CA LEU A 106 5.10 6.52 -6.53
C LEU A 106 6.55 6.07 -6.40
N THR A 107 6.75 4.76 -6.27
CA THR A 107 8.07 4.15 -6.18
C THR A 107 8.75 4.13 -7.54
N HIS A 108 7.98 3.89 -8.61
CA HIS A 108 8.46 3.83 -9.99
C HIS A 108 7.32 4.01 -11.02
N GLY A 109 7.68 4.10 -12.31
CA GLY A 109 6.76 4.45 -13.41
C GLY A 109 6.15 3.28 -14.19
N HIS A 110 6.00 2.09 -13.60
CA HIS A 110 5.34 0.98 -14.29
C HIS A 110 3.84 0.94 -14.05
N ALA A 111 3.12 0.22 -14.93
CA ALA A 111 1.66 0.15 -14.91
C ALA A 111 1.09 -0.38 -13.59
N ASP A 112 1.77 -1.31 -12.94
CA ASP A 112 1.42 -1.85 -11.63
C ASP A 112 1.64 -0.86 -10.48
N ALA A 113 2.37 0.22 -10.68
CA ALA A 113 2.57 1.28 -9.69
C ALA A 113 1.82 2.58 -9.97
N MET A 114 1.43 2.87 -11.22
CA MET A 114 0.86 4.19 -11.56
C MET A 114 -0.42 4.22 -12.42
N PHE A 115 -0.89 3.10 -12.97
CA PHE A 115 -2.05 3.16 -13.89
C PHE A 115 -3.41 3.33 -13.19
N GLY A 116 -3.46 3.35 -11.86
CA GLY A 116 -4.67 3.68 -11.08
C GLY A 116 -4.79 5.18 -10.74
N LEU A 117 -3.85 6.02 -11.18
CA LEU A 117 -3.84 7.44 -10.79
C LEU A 117 -5.12 8.20 -11.18
N ASP A 118 -5.82 7.82 -12.27
CA ASP A 118 -7.08 8.48 -12.65
C ASP A 118 -8.19 8.27 -11.61
N ASP A 119 -8.19 7.14 -10.89
CA ASP A 119 -9.15 6.85 -9.83
C ASP A 119 -9.05 7.84 -8.65
N LEU A 120 -7.88 8.49 -8.47
CA LEU A 120 -7.70 9.53 -7.45
C LEU A 120 -8.61 10.74 -7.70
N ARG A 121 -9.13 10.92 -8.92
CA ARG A 121 -10.12 11.97 -9.23
C ARG A 121 -11.35 11.90 -8.32
N GLN A 122 -11.74 10.70 -7.87
CA GLN A 122 -12.86 10.51 -6.95
C GLN A 122 -12.66 11.21 -5.60
N TRP A 123 -11.40 11.47 -5.21
CA TRP A 123 -11.02 12.17 -3.97
C TRP A 123 -10.94 13.70 -4.11
N THR A 124 -11.04 14.20 -5.35
CA THR A 124 -10.97 15.65 -5.65
C THR A 124 -12.35 16.29 -5.78
N SER A 125 -13.40 15.48 -5.98
CA SER A 125 -14.78 15.93 -6.17
C SER A 125 -15.45 16.34 -4.85
N SER A 126 -16.40 17.28 -4.91
CA SER A 126 -17.11 17.87 -3.74
C SER A 126 -17.95 16.89 -2.90
N PHE A 127 -17.98 15.60 -3.25
CA PHE A 127 -18.60 14.53 -2.46
C PHE A 127 -17.64 13.88 -1.44
N GLY A 128 -16.35 14.25 -1.42
CA GLY A 128 -15.32 13.65 -0.55
C GLY A 128 -15.19 14.31 0.83
N VAL A 129 -14.96 13.49 1.86
CA VAL A 129 -14.82 13.85 3.29
C VAL A 129 -13.60 14.75 3.60
N ARG A 130 -12.69 14.97 2.64
CA ARG A 130 -11.70 16.06 2.65
C ARG A 130 -11.20 16.23 1.22
N ARG A 131 -11.10 17.46 0.71
CA ARG A 131 -10.54 17.71 -0.63
C ARG A 131 -9.08 17.26 -0.65
N PHE A 132 -8.79 16.16 -1.35
CA PHE A 132 -7.42 15.83 -1.72
C PHE A 132 -6.92 16.94 -2.65
N ARG A 133 -5.88 17.66 -2.21
CA ARG A 133 -5.14 18.62 -3.02
C ARG A 133 -3.68 18.21 -2.96
N PRO A 134 -3.20 17.39 -3.91
CA PRO A 134 -1.80 17.02 -3.95
C PRO A 134 -0.97 18.31 -4.07
N GLN A 135 -0.20 18.63 -3.03
CA GLN A 135 0.65 19.82 -3.04
C GLN A 135 1.95 19.56 -3.81
N ARG A 136 2.41 18.30 -3.87
CA ARG A 136 3.61 17.85 -4.56
C ARG A 136 3.43 16.39 -4.99
N ALA A 137 3.88 16.07 -6.19
CA ALA A 137 4.10 14.70 -6.64
C ALA A 137 5.61 14.45 -6.60
N ILE A 138 6.06 13.46 -5.83
CA ILE A 138 7.45 13.06 -5.76
C ILE A 138 7.54 11.72 -6.47
N PHE A 139 8.36 11.68 -7.51
CA PHE A 139 8.67 10.48 -8.25
C PHE A 139 10.10 10.11 -7.91
N THR A 140 10.28 9.04 -7.16
CA THR A 140 11.61 8.51 -6.86
C THR A 140 12.10 7.75 -8.08
N ASP A 141 13.38 7.92 -8.40
CA ASP A 141 14.03 7.48 -9.64
C ASP A 141 13.71 6.02 -10.06
N ILE A 142 13.64 5.81 -11.38
CA ILE A 142 13.24 4.55 -12.03
C ILE A 142 14.48 3.71 -12.22
N SER A 143 14.60 2.59 -11.50
CA SER A 143 15.58 1.57 -11.85
C SER A 143 15.07 0.17 -11.54
N HIS A 144 14.84 -0.59 -12.60
CA HIS A 144 14.53 -2.03 -12.59
C HIS A 144 15.81 -2.89 -12.58
N HIS A 145 16.92 -2.38 -12.01
CA HIS A 145 18.09 -3.21 -11.69
C HIS A 145 17.82 -4.06 -10.45
N MET A 146 16.75 -4.85 -10.47
CA MET A 146 16.49 -5.88 -9.47
C MET A 146 16.80 -7.24 -10.07
N VAL A 147 18.03 -7.72 -9.86
CA VAL A 147 18.34 -9.14 -10.02
C VAL A 147 17.58 -9.85 -8.90
N HIS A 148 16.33 -10.25 -9.18
CA HIS A 148 15.39 -10.75 -8.17
C HIS A 148 15.97 -11.89 -7.32
N SER A 149 16.78 -12.78 -7.91
CA SER A 149 17.37 -13.90 -7.18
C SER A 149 18.42 -13.48 -6.15
N GLU A 150 19.22 -12.47 -6.44
CA GLU A 150 20.31 -12.01 -5.57
C GLU A 150 19.77 -11.11 -4.46
N LEU A 151 18.80 -10.25 -4.80
CA LEU A 151 18.07 -9.43 -3.83
C LEU A 151 17.15 -10.25 -2.91
N GLU A 152 16.48 -11.30 -3.41
CA GLU A 152 15.70 -12.20 -2.54
C GLU A 152 16.60 -12.93 -1.54
N LEU A 153 17.81 -13.35 -1.96
CA LEU A 153 18.76 -13.99 -1.07
C LEU A 153 19.32 -12.99 -0.05
N GLN A 154 19.67 -11.78 -0.48
CA GLN A 154 20.08 -10.70 0.41
C GLN A 154 18.98 -10.32 1.40
N ALA A 155 17.72 -10.18 0.95
CA ALA A 155 16.59 -9.89 1.82
C ALA A 155 16.36 -11.01 2.84
N LYS A 156 16.47 -12.29 2.44
CA LYS A 156 16.40 -13.42 3.37
C LYS A 156 17.53 -13.40 4.39
N ASN A 157 18.75 -13.05 3.98
CA ASN A 157 19.89 -12.94 4.87
C ASN A 157 19.71 -11.77 5.85
N ILE A 158 19.28 -10.61 5.38
CA ILE A 158 18.98 -9.44 6.22
C ILE A 158 17.88 -9.78 7.23
N LEU A 159 16.83 -10.50 6.82
CA LEU A 159 15.78 -10.94 7.74
C LEU A 159 16.34 -11.81 8.87
N VAL A 160 17.28 -12.70 8.57
CA VAL A 160 17.94 -13.56 9.58
C VAL A 160 18.93 -12.77 10.44
N GLU A 161 19.77 -11.92 9.83
CA GLU A 161 20.79 -11.11 10.50
C GLU A 161 20.19 -10.08 11.46
N GLU A 162 19.12 -9.41 11.03
CA GLU A 162 18.42 -8.38 11.81
C GLU A 162 17.35 -8.98 12.74
N GLY A 163 17.20 -10.31 12.76
CA GLY A 163 16.21 -11.01 13.60
C GLY A 163 14.76 -10.67 13.23
N LEU A 164 14.49 -10.31 11.98
CA LEU A 164 13.18 -9.95 11.47
C LEU A 164 12.36 -11.21 11.12
N VAL A 165 11.18 -11.32 11.71
CA VAL A 165 10.21 -12.37 11.35
C VAL A 165 9.44 -11.95 10.11
N ALA A 166 9.55 -12.73 9.04
CA ALA A 166 8.80 -12.50 7.80
C ALA A 166 7.55 -13.38 7.76
N ASP A 167 6.38 -12.75 7.86
CA ASP A 167 5.08 -13.38 7.62
C ASP A 167 4.56 -13.07 6.20
N PRO A 168 3.85 -14.00 5.55
CA PRO A 168 3.20 -13.71 4.28
C PRO A 168 2.16 -12.60 4.47
N ALA A 169 2.41 -11.43 3.87
CA ALA A 169 1.41 -10.38 3.76
C ALA A 169 0.22 -10.85 2.91
N PHE A 170 -0.92 -10.19 3.03
CA PHE A 170 -2.07 -10.35 2.14
C PHE A 170 -2.84 -9.03 2.06
N ASP A 171 -3.65 -8.87 1.01
CA ASP A 171 -4.42 -7.65 0.80
C ASP A 171 -5.38 -7.43 1.98
N GLY A 172 -5.37 -6.21 2.53
CA GLY A 172 -6.10 -5.83 3.73
C GLY A 172 -5.45 -6.25 5.05
N MET A 173 -4.24 -6.82 5.06
CA MET A 173 -3.45 -7.01 6.28
C MET A 173 -3.06 -5.65 6.88
N VAL A 174 -3.13 -5.55 8.20
CA VAL A 174 -2.72 -4.36 8.96
C VAL A 174 -1.53 -4.72 9.84
N VAL A 175 -0.50 -3.89 9.80
CA VAL A 175 0.65 -3.95 10.70
C VAL A 175 0.67 -2.67 11.51
N THR A 176 0.39 -2.78 12.81
CA THR A 176 0.51 -1.65 13.75
C THR A 176 1.96 -1.54 14.19
N LEU A 177 2.50 -0.33 14.15
CA LEU A 177 3.85 -0.03 14.61
C LEU A 177 3.74 0.60 16.00
N VAL A 178 4.38 -0.03 16.99
CA VAL A 178 4.43 0.40 18.39
C VAL A 178 5.51 1.46 18.62
#